data_AF-A0A7V3WP91-F1
#
_entry.id   AF-A0A7V3WP91-F1
#
_cell.length_a   1.000
_cell.length_b   1.000
_cell.length_c   1.000
_cell.angle_alpha   90.00
_cell.angle_beta   90.00
_cell.angle_gamma   90.00
#
_symmetry.space_group_name_H-M   'P 1'
#
loop_
_entity.id
_entity.type
_entity.pdbx_description
1 polymer ?
#
loop_
_entity_poly.entity_id
_entity_poly.type
_entity_poly.pdbx_seq_one_letter_code
_entity_poly.pdbx_strand_id
1 'polypeptide(L)'
;MWRPGTDWAWNQSSGSPRFTPYTDQLPGSCRDYFAMDGWVHYATPDGHWLWVSRDAPLMTLGGPHVWARRTDPPADAHRLLAMLFNNCWHTNFAADEHGVMEFQFELVWRERLDAANAAEVAEALVTEPVVLINGPGADDSFLLNRLFQP
;
A
#
# COMPACT_ATOMS: atom_id res chain seq x y z
N MET A 1 23.77 -10.90 -8.14
CA MET A 1 23.41 -12.20 -7.52
C MET A 1 22.42 -11.88 -6.40
N TRP A 2 21.15 -12.16 -6.65
CA TRP A 2 20.01 -11.83 -5.79
C TRP A 2 20.00 -12.71 -4.53
N ARG A 3 19.80 -12.11 -3.35
CA ARG A 3 19.56 -12.82 -2.09
C ARG A 3 18.20 -12.40 -1.53
N PRO A 4 17.23 -13.32 -1.38
CA PRO A 4 15.97 -12.99 -0.73
C PRO A 4 16.25 -12.60 0.74
N GLY A 5 15.66 -11.49 1.19
CA GLY A 5 15.64 -11.06 2.60
C GLY A 5 16.70 -10.04 3.07
N THR A 6 17.52 -9.45 2.19
CA THR A 6 18.55 -8.47 2.63
C THR A 6 18.60 -7.14 1.87
N ASP A 7 18.14 -7.07 0.63
CA ASP A 7 18.18 -5.83 -0.17
C ASP A 7 16.84 -5.06 -0.18
N TRP A 8 15.78 -5.65 0.38
CA TRP A 8 14.45 -5.06 0.41
C TRP A 8 13.79 -5.28 1.77
N ALA A 9 13.32 -4.19 2.38
CA ALA A 9 12.41 -4.27 3.51
C ALA A 9 11.00 -4.11 2.95
N TRP A 10 10.23 -5.20 2.89
CA TRP A 10 8.83 -5.18 2.50
C TRP A 10 7.98 -5.33 3.74
N ASN A 11 7.10 -4.36 3.98
CA ASN A 11 6.11 -4.47 5.04
C ASN A 11 4.78 -4.00 4.48
N GLN A 12 3.75 -4.79 4.72
CA GLN A 12 2.36 -4.34 4.58
C GLN A 12 1.66 -4.49 5.92
N SER A 13 0.60 -3.72 6.09
CA SER A 13 -0.29 -3.82 7.23
C SER A 13 -1.33 -4.93 6.98
N SER A 14 -1.49 -5.84 7.96
CA SER A 14 -2.44 -6.97 7.88
C SER A 14 -2.83 -7.47 9.29
N GLY A 15 -3.73 -6.76 9.96
CA GLY A 15 -4.28 -7.14 11.27
C GLY A 15 -3.34 -6.87 12.46
N SER A 16 -2.49 -5.84 12.35
CA SER A 16 -1.54 -5.28 13.34
C SER A 16 -0.05 -5.69 13.32
N PRO A 17 0.41 -6.88 12.90
CA PRO A 17 1.83 -7.07 12.62
C PRO A 17 2.15 -6.73 11.15
N ARG A 18 3.39 -6.30 10.94
CA ARG A 18 3.97 -6.18 9.59
C ARG A 18 4.02 -7.56 8.96
N PHE A 19 3.64 -7.63 7.70
CA PHE A 19 3.69 -8.85 6.91
C PHE A 19 4.61 -8.66 5.70
N THR A 20 5.45 -9.66 5.47
CA THR A 20 6.41 -9.72 4.37
C THR A 20 5.98 -10.80 3.37
N PRO A 21 5.55 -10.42 2.15
CA PRO A 21 5.25 -11.36 1.08
C PRO A 21 6.34 -12.42 0.88
N TYR A 22 5.92 -13.67 0.61
CA TYR A 22 6.80 -14.84 0.41
C TYR A 22 7.66 -15.26 1.60
N THR A 23 7.60 -14.55 2.73
CA THR A 23 8.37 -14.87 3.94
C THR A 23 7.45 -15.31 5.07
N ASP A 24 6.43 -14.49 5.38
CA ASP A 24 5.57 -14.70 6.55
C ASP A 24 4.33 -15.56 6.25
N GLN A 25 4.17 -15.96 4.98
CA GLN A 25 3.06 -16.80 4.52
C GLN A 25 3.15 -18.22 5.08
N LEU A 26 2.02 -18.72 5.59
CA LEU A 26 1.90 -20.13 5.93
C LEU A 26 2.20 -21.02 4.71
N PRO A 27 2.93 -22.13 4.88
CA PRO A 27 3.16 -23.07 3.79
C PRO A 27 1.85 -23.55 3.16
N GLY A 28 1.78 -23.53 1.83
CA GLY A 28 0.59 -23.94 1.07
C GLY A 28 -0.50 -22.87 0.96
N SER A 29 -0.35 -21.70 1.60
CA SER A 29 -1.24 -20.55 1.36
C SER A 29 -1.01 -19.93 -0.01
N CYS A 30 -2.00 -19.15 -0.49
CA CYS A 30 -1.91 -18.43 -1.75
C CYS A 30 -0.72 -17.45 -1.73
N ARG A 31 0.10 -17.46 -2.80
CA ARG A 31 1.20 -16.49 -3.00
C ARG A 31 1.11 -15.68 -4.29
N ASP A 32 -0.02 -15.78 -4.97
CA ASP A 32 -0.23 -15.10 -6.25
C ASP A 32 -0.66 -13.64 -6.05
N TYR A 33 -1.40 -13.37 -4.98
CA TYR A 33 -1.90 -12.06 -4.59
C TYR A 33 -1.95 -11.94 -3.07
N PHE A 34 -1.97 -10.70 -2.59
CA PHE A 34 -1.81 -10.36 -1.17
C PHE A 34 -2.91 -9.39 -0.75
N ALA A 35 -3.44 -9.58 0.45
CA ALA A 35 -4.33 -8.63 1.09
C ALA A 35 -3.52 -7.70 1.99
N MET A 36 -3.74 -6.40 1.87
CA MET A 36 -3.22 -5.35 2.73
C MET A 36 -4.40 -4.61 3.38
N ASP A 37 -4.20 -4.09 4.60
CA ASP A 37 -5.23 -3.37 5.35
C ASP A 37 -5.03 -1.84 5.36
N GLY A 38 -4.08 -1.32 4.58
CA GLY A 38 -3.92 0.12 4.42
C GLY A 38 -2.71 0.53 3.60
N TRP A 39 -1.54 -0.07 3.83
CA TRP A 39 -0.31 0.39 3.17
C TRP A 39 0.70 -0.71 2.87
N VAL A 40 1.61 -0.40 1.94
CA VAL A 40 2.80 -1.19 1.59
C VAL A 40 4.00 -0.27 1.52
N HIS A 41 5.07 -0.66 2.20
CA HIS A 41 6.38 -0.02 2.16
C HIS A 41 7.40 -0.94 1.52
N TYR A 42 8.20 -0.41 0.61
CA TYR A 42 9.33 -1.13 0.04
C TYR A 42 10.49 -0.20 -0.31
N ALA A 43 11.70 -0.77 -0.27
CA ALA A 43 12.93 -0.09 -0.65
C ALA A 43 13.35 -0.47 -2.09
N THR A 44 13.97 0.48 -2.76
CA THR A 44 14.64 0.36 -4.07
C THR A 44 16.04 0.97 -3.96
N PRO A 45 16.95 0.74 -4.94
CA PRO A 45 18.26 1.38 -4.94
C PRO A 45 18.20 2.92 -4.88
N ASP A 46 17.13 3.51 -5.38
CA ASP A 46 16.96 4.97 -5.46
C ASP A 46 16.26 5.58 -4.25
N GLY A 47 15.66 4.76 -3.37
CA GLY A 47 14.93 5.25 -2.20
C GLY A 47 13.78 4.33 -1.79
N HIS A 48 12.90 4.85 -0.94
CA HIS A 48 11.78 4.13 -0.36
C HIS A 48 10.45 4.63 -0.90
N TRP A 49 9.57 3.68 -1.22
CA TRP A 49 8.19 3.92 -1.59
C TRP A 49 7.26 3.50 -0.47
N LEU A 50 6.27 4.34 -0.20
CA LEU A 50 5.09 4.04 0.61
C LEU A 50 3.87 4.21 -0.29
N TRP A 51 3.13 3.13 -0.46
CA TRP A 51 1.87 3.09 -1.17
C TRP A 51 0.75 2.88 -0.16
N VAL A 52 -0.26 3.75 -0.17
CA VAL A 52 -1.40 3.68 0.74
C VAL A 52 -2.68 3.60 -0.09
N SER A 53 -3.60 2.75 0.34
CA SER A 53 -4.86 2.48 -0.36
C SER A 53 -5.95 2.22 0.66
N ARG A 54 -7.01 3.03 0.61
CA ARG A 54 -8.24 2.80 1.38
C ARG A 54 -9.19 1.85 0.66
N ASP A 55 -9.19 1.91 -0.67
CA ASP A 55 -10.28 1.34 -1.48
C ASP A 55 -9.92 0.00 -2.13
N ALA A 56 -8.63 -0.29 -2.30
CA ALA A 56 -8.17 -1.51 -2.96
C ALA A 56 -7.28 -2.32 -2.01
N PRO A 57 -7.84 -3.30 -1.26
CA PRO A 57 -7.09 -4.08 -0.28
C PRO A 57 -6.30 -5.23 -0.91
N LEU A 58 -6.50 -5.54 -2.20
CA LEU A 58 -5.82 -6.63 -2.89
C LEU A 58 -4.76 -6.10 -3.85
N MET A 59 -3.60 -6.76 -3.85
CA MET A 59 -2.51 -6.44 -4.76
C MET A 59 -1.78 -7.68 -5.27
N THR A 60 -1.07 -7.50 -6.39
CA THR A 60 -0.11 -8.45 -6.95
C THR A 60 1.27 -7.79 -7.07
N LEU A 61 2.31 -8.62 -7.03
CA LEU A 61 3.69 -8.20 -7.25
C LEU A 61 4.14 -8.67 -8.65
N GLY A 62 4.89 -7.84 -9.38
CA GLY A 62 5.45 -8.13 -10.71
C GLY A 62 4.43 -8.08 -11.86
N GLY A 63 3.27 -8.70 -11.69
CA GLY A 63 2.22 -8.66 -12.69
C GLY A 63 0.91 -9.31 -12.23
N PRO A 64 -0.12 -9.30 -13.10
CA PRO A 64 -1.41 -9.91 -12.81
C PRO A 64 -1.27 -11.44 -12.82
N HIS A 65 -0.86 -11.99 -11.68
CA HIS A 65 -0.66 -13.42 -11.48
C HIS A 65 -1.96 -14.05 -10.99
N VAL A 66 -2.82 -14.46 -11.92
CA VAL A 66 -4.04 -15.22 -11.59
C VAL A 66 -3.74 -16.71 -11.74
N TRP A 67 -3.93 -17.49 -10.66
CA TRP A 67 -3.69 -18.94 -10.63
C TRP A 67 -2.28 -19.39 -11.08
N ALA A 68 -1.28 -18.54 -10.88
CA ALA A 68 0.11 -18.86 -11.20
C ALA A 68 0.71 -19.91 -10.24
N ARG A 69 0.11 -20.10 -9.05
CA ARG A 69 0.55 -21.04 -8.00
C ARG A 69 2.03 -20.84 -7.65
N ARG A 70 2.43 -19.58 -7.51
CA ARG A 70 3.83 -19.23 -7.28
C ARG A 70 4.33 -19.79 -5.95
N THR A 71 5.55 -20.28 -5.96
CA THR A 71 6.30 -20.63 -4.76
C THR A 71 7.26 -19.53 -4.34
N ASP A 72 7.75 -18.76 -5.33
CA ASP A 72 8.83 -17.79 -5.17
C ASP A 72 8.43 -16.39 -5.65
N PRO A 73 9.05 -15.33 -5.07
CA PRO A 73 8.82 -13.95 -5.49
C PRO A 73 9.05 -13.75 -7.00
N PRO A 74 8.30 -12.85 -7.65
CA PRO A 74 8.62 -12.39 -9.00
C PRO A 74 9.95 -11.62 -9.03
N ALA A 75 10.64 -11.67 -10.17
CA ALA A 75 11.91 -10.96 -10.36
C ALA A 75 11.74 -9.44 -10.21
N ASP A 76 10.56 -8.93 -10.54
CA ASP A 76 10.13 -7.54 -10.49
C ASP A 76 9.16 -7.27 -9.34
N ALA A 77 9.40 -7.86 -8.16
CA ALA A 77 8.54 -7.69 -6.99
C ALA A 77 8.31 -6.22 -6.55
N HIS A 78 9.18 -5.29 -6.96
CA HIS A 78 9.02 -3.83 -6.78
C HIS A 78 7.85 -3.22 -7.57
N ARG A 79 7.28 -3.97 -8.52
CA ARG A 79 6.11 -3.53 -9.26
C ARG A 79 4.85 -4.01 -8.54
N LEU A 80 4.13 -3.08 -7.93
CA LEU A 80 2.83 -3.35 -7.30
C LEU A 80 1.71 -3.05 -8.28
N LEU A 81 0.71 -3.91 -8.31
CA LEU A 81 -0.53 -3.68 -9.05
C LEU A 81 -1.71 -3.89 -8.11
N ALA A 82 -2.55 -2.86 -7.96
CA ALA A 82 -3.84 -2.98 -7.29
C ALA A 82 -4.76 -3.90 -8.10
N MET A 83 -5.38 -4.86 -7.44
CA MET A 83 -6.43 -5.68 -8.02
C MET A 83 -7.78 -4.98 -7.79
N LEU A 84 -8.06 -3.95 -8.60
CA LEU A 84 -9.33 -3.20 -8.55
C LEU A 84 -10.53 -4.08 -8.91
N PHE A 85 -10.34 -4.90 -9.94
CA PHE A 85 -11.32 -5.84 -10.44
C PHE A 85 -10.74 -7.23 -10.39
N ASN A 86 -11.56 -8.21 -10.07
CA ASN A 86 -11.14 -9.60 -10.12
C ASN A 86 -12.19 -10.51 -10.74
N ASN A 87 -12.35 -10.40 -12.05
CA ASN A 87 -13.32 -11.19 -12.81
C ASN A 87 -12.77 -12.58 -13.17
N CYS A 88 -11.69 -13.06 -12.54
CA CYS A 88 -11.17 -14.39 -12.87
C CYS A 88 -12.02 -15.53 -12.30
N TRP A 89 -12.83 -15.27 -11.27
CA TRP A 89 -13.73 -16.24 -10.64
C TRP A 89 -15.19 -16.00 -11.02
N HIS A 90 -15.63 -16.65 -12.10
CA HIS A 90 -16.99 -16.53 -12.63
C HIS A 90 -18.08 -17.31 -11.86
N THR A 91 -17.71 -18.07 -10.81
CA THR A 91 -18.64 -19.03 -10.22
C THR A 91 -19.55 -18.43 -9.14
N ASN A 92 -19.23 -17.24 -8.62
CA ASN A 92 -19.88 -16.69 -7.42
C ASN A 92 -20.25 -15.20 -7.53
N PHE A 93 -19.84 -14.51 -8.60
CA PHE A 93 -20.05 -13.08 -8.78
C PHE A 93 -20.51 -12.76 -10.20
N ALA A 94 -21.13 -11.60 -10.39
CA ALA A 94 -21.39 -11.08 -11.72
C ALA A 94 -20.07 -10.97 -12.49
N ALA A 95 -20.07 -11.36 -13.76
CA ALA A 95 -18.88 -11.26 -14.61
C ALA A 95 -18.53 -9.81 -14.98
N ASP A 96 -19.38 -8.86 -14.59
CA ASP A 96 -19.32 -7.46 -14.93
C ASP A 96 -19.52 -6.61 -13.67
N GLU A 97 -18.72 -5.56 -13.56
CA GLU A 97 -18.78 -4.54 -12.51
C GLU A 97 -18.93 -3.19 -13.22
N HIS A 98 -20.19 -2.76 -13.40
CA HIS A 98 -20.54 -1.56 -14.14
C HIS A 98 -20.91 -0.40 -13.23
N GLY A 99 -20.69 0.81 -13.71
CA GLY A 99 -21.00 2.05 -12.99
C GLY A 99 -19.79 2.97 -12.90
N VAL A 100 -19.97 4.10 -12.23
CA VAL A 100 -18.86 5.00 -11.89
C VAL A 100 -18.27 4.54 -10.58
N MET A 101 -16.95 4.33 -10.57
CA MET A 101 -16.20 3.87 -9.41
C MET A 101 -15.03 4.83 -9.18
N GLU A 102 -14.77 5.16 -7.92
CA GLU A 102 -13.64 5.98 -7.50
C GLU A 102 -12.75 5.14 -6.58
N PHE A 103 -11.44 5.23 -6.80
CA PHE A 103 -10.43 4.57 -5.97
C PHE A 103 -9.33 5.56 -5.65
N GLN A 104 -8.96 5.64 -4.38
CA GLN A 104 -8.01 6.59 -3.84
C GLN A 104 -6.71 5.88 -3.44
N PHE A 105 -5.60 6.49 -3.86
CA PHE A 105 -4.26 6.01 -3.60
C PHE A 105 -3.36 7.18 -3.22
N GLU A 106 -2.54 6.98 -2.20
CA GLU A 106 -1.46 7.91 -1.86
C GLU A 106 -0.12 7.24 -2.17
N LEU A 107 0.76 7.97 -2.83
CA LEU A 107 2.11 7.51 -3.16
C LEU A 107 3.13 8.48 -2.61
N VAL A 108 3.98 7.99 -1.72
CA VAL A 108 5.09 8.75 -1.14
C VAL A 108 6.41 8.11 -1.52
N TRP A 109 7.32 8.94 -2.01
CA TRP A 109 8.72 8.57 -2.19
C TRP A 109 9.60 9.40 -1.26
N ARG A 110 10.60 8.77 -0.64
CA ARG A 110 11.63 9.43 0.17
C ARG A 110 12.97 8.74 -0.02
N GLU A 111 14.07 9.49 0.00
CA GLU A 111 15.42 8.92 0.01
C GLU A 111 15.62 7.92 1.15
N ARG A 112 15.05 8.22 2.33
CA ARG A 112 15.05 7.34 3.50
C ARG A 112 13.68 7.38 4.18
N LEU A 113 13.12 6.20 4.40
CA LEU A 113 11.91 6.01 5.20
C LEU A 113 12.05 4.68 5.93
N ASP A 114 12.30 4.74 7.25
CA ASP A 114 12.23 3.52 8.05
C ASP A 114 10.76 3.09 8.22
N ALA A 115 10.59 1.83 8.61
CA ALA A 115 9.27 1.22 8.64
C ALA A 115 8.39 1.72 9.80
N ALA A 116 8.95 2.31 10.87
CA ALA A 116 8.14 2.89 11.95
C ALA A 116 7.53 4.21 11.48
N ASN A 117 8.37 5.06 10.88
CA ASN A 117 7.94 6.29 10.23
C ASN A 117 6.99 6.04 9.05
N ALA A 118 7.13 4.91 8.33
CA ALA A 118 6.22 4.56 7.24
C ALA A 118 4.77 4.37 7.71
N ALA A 119 4.55 3.73 8.86
CA ALA A 119 3.23 3.53 9.43
C ALA A 119 2.59 4.86 9.86
N GLU A 120 3.35 5.71 10.56
CA GLU A 120 2.87 7.05 10.99
C GLU A 120 2.51 7.94 9.79
N VAL A 121 3.34 7.94 8.74
CA VAL A 121 3.03 8.67 7.50
C VAL A 121 1.79 8.09 6.82
N ALA A 122 1.64 6.76 6.78
CA ALA A 122 0.45 6.14 6.19
C ALA A 122 -0.84 6.50 6.94
N GLU A 123 -0.80 6.49 8.27
CA GLU A 123 -1.92 6.90 9.13
C GLU A 123 -2.28 8.38 8.91
N ALA A 124 -1.28 9.25 8.80
CA ALA A 124 -1.50 10.67 8.51
C ALA A 124 -2.16 10.88 7.14
N LEU A 125 -1.75 10.13 6.11
CA LEU A 125 -2.28 10.24 4.75
C LEU A 125 -3.75 9.84 4.62
N VAL A 126 -4.22 8.90 5.44
CA VAL A 126 -5.61 8.44 5.44
C VAL A 126 -6.50 9.17 6.44
N THR A 127 -5.93 10.12 7.19
CA THR A 127 -6.69 10.93 8.15
C THR A 127 -7.70 11.80 7.40
N GLU A 128 -8.93 11.84 7.91
CA GLU A 128 -9.99 12.67 7.33
C GLU A 128 -9.57 14.16 7.30
N PRO A 129 -9.93 14.90 6.23
CA PRO A 129 -9.55 16.30 6.12
C PRO A 129 -10.12 17.10 7.29
N VAL A 130 -9.25 17.82 8.00
CA VAL A 130 -9.66 18.72 9.07
C VAL A 130 -10.18 20.01 8.42
N VAL A 131 -11.48 20.25 8.52
CA VAL A 131 -12.08 21.51 8.04
C VAL A 131 -11.77 22.62 9.02
N LEU A 132 -11.00 23.60 8.57
CA LEU A 132 -10.73 24.83 9.30
C LEU A 132 -11.59 25.97 8.72
N ILE A 133 -12.38 26.61 9.57
CA ILE A 133 -13.12 27.83 9.21
C ILE A 133 -12.29 29.03 9.67
N ASN A 134 -11.67 29.75 8.74
CA ASN A 134 -11.00 31.01 9.07
C ASN A 134 -12.05 32.12 9.26
N GLY A 135 -12.22 32.57 10.50
CA GLY A 135 -13.13 33.68 10.83
C GLY A 135 -12.55 35.04 10.41
N PRO A 136 -13.30 36.14 10.54
CA PRO A 136 -12.85 37.49 10.18
C PRO A 136 -11.77 38.08 11.13
N GLY A 137 -11.17 37.25 11.98
CA GLY A 137 -10.10 37.65 12.92
C GLY A 137 -8.72 37.56 12.29
N ALA A 138 -7.70 37.97 13.06
CA ALA A 138 -6.31 37.72 12.68
C ALA A 138 -6.05 36.20 12.64
N ASP A 139 -5.28 35.74 11.67
CA ASP A 139 -4.90 34.34 11.54
C ASP A 139 -4.27 33.81 12.84
N ASP A 140 -4.68 32.62 13.27
CA ASP A 140 -4.11 32.01 14.46
C ASP A 140 -2.65 31.63 14.20
N SER A 141 -1.75 32.20 15.00
CA SER A 141 -0.31 31.92 14.93
C SER A 141 0.05 30.45 15.09
N PHE A 142 -0.75 29.65 15.79
CA PHE A 142 -0.57 28.20 15.88
C PHE A 142 -0.80 27.53 14.53
N LEU A 143 -1.85 27.94 13.81
CA LEU A 143 -2.20 27.37 12.49
C LEU A 143 -1.14 27.74 11.45
N LEU A 144 -0.72 29.00 11.39
CA LEU A 144 0.31 29.46 10.45
C LEU A 144 1.66 28.74 10.66
N ASN A 145 2.01 28.45 11.90
CA ASN A 145 3.32 27.86 12.22
C ASN A 145 3.34 26.33 12.18
N ARG A 146 2.19 25.65 12.33
CA ARG A 146 2.16 24.19 12.50
C ARG A 146 1.35 23.42 11.47
N LEU A 147 0.38 24.04 10.80
CA LEU A 147 -0.51 23.31 9.89
C LEU A 147 0.13 23.04 8.51
N PHE A 148 1.16 23.81 8.15
CA PHE A 148 1.84 23.73 6.85
C PHE A 148 3.31 23.32 6.95
N GLN A 149 3.77 22.89 8.13
CA GLN A 149 5.12 22.35 8.28
C GLN A 149 5.06 20.82 8.19
N PRO A 150 5.72 20.21 7.17
CA PRO A 150 5.75 18.76 7.00
C PRO A 150 6.57 18.05 8.09
#